data_AF-A0A6M6JGK2-F1
#
_entry.id   AF-A0A6M6JGK2-F1
#
_cell.length_a   1.000
_cell.length_b   1.000
_cell.length_c   1.000
_cell.angle_alpha   90.00
_cell.angle_beta   90.00
_cell.angle_gamma   90.00
#
_symmetry.space_group_name_H-M   'P 1'
#
loop_
_entity.id
_entity.type
_entity.pdbx_description
1 polymer ?
#
loop_
_entity_poly.entity_id
_entity_poly.type
_entity_poly.pdbx_seq_one_letter_code
_entity_poly.pdbx_strand_id
1 'polypeptide(L)'
;MSYPEPDDRPNLDKGSRPAAGQQQPGQQAYGTGYGGVQYPYPEGQAPAGQSYPGQQGQQGYPYNPYGQTPYGQTPYGQSPYGGYPAGLDDRAATPARRPGILVLALVLQILAALPFLVFGAVVLAVPLDSATIPPEVLDNPDLAAAGVTVETLLSLVRVFGGIFVGLSLVYIVFAVVAFTGRNWARVLVTVMTVGFSLFLLFAAFTGGAADPASAAILLLPVVLAVLGVVLLFLPASNAWFSAPRR
;
A
#
# COMPACT_ATOMS: atom_id res chain seq x y z
N MET A 1 52.12 -35.28 -24.10
CA MET A 1 52.90 -34.32 -24.89
C MET A 1 52.40 -32.94 -24.46
N SER A 2 53.02 -32.40 -23.41
CA SER A 2 52.66 -31.13 -22.80
C SER A 2 53.39 -30.01 -23.51
N TYR A 3 52.68 -28.94 -23.85
CA TYR A 3 53.29 -27.64 -24.07
C TYR A 3 52.98 -26.74 -22.87
N PRO A 4 53.98 -26.06 -22.29
CA PRO A 4 53.79 -25.03 -21.28
C PRO A 4 53.50 -23.70 -21.97
N GLU A 5 52.54 -22.94 -21.45
CA GLU A 5 52.28 -21.56 -21.90
C GLU A 5 52.69 -20.60 -20.78
N PRO A 6 53.66 -19.70 -21.05
CA PRO A 6 54.16 -18.75 -20.06
C PRO A 6 53.51 -17.37 -20.18
N ASP A 7 53.21 -16.84 -18.99
CA ASP A 7 53.44 -15.47 -18.51
C ASP A 7 52.74 -14.22 -19.09
N ASP A 8 52.67 -13.28 -18.15
CA ASP A 8 52.68 -11.83 -18.33
C ASP A 8 51.39 -11.15 -18.82
N ARG A 9 50.59 -10.73 -17.83
CA ARG A 9 49.89 -9.44 -17.94
C ARG A 9 50.31 -8.49 -16.82
N PRO A 10 50.77 -7.27 -17.17
CA PRO A 10 51.28 -6.31 -16.23
C PRO A 10 50.20 -5.67 -15.35
N ASN A 11 50.61 -5.51 -14.10
CA ASN A 11 50.04 -4.69 -13.05
C ASN A 11 49.82 -3.25 -13.52
N LEU A 12 48.56 -2.89 -13.84
CA LEU A 12 48.16 -1.54 -14.18
C LEU A 12 47.68 -0.80 -12.91
N ASP A 13 48.64 -0.07 -12.37
CA ASP A 13 48.54 1.36 -12.08
C ASP A 13 47.63 1.83 -10.93
N LYS A 14 48.31 2.06 -9.80
CA LYS A 14 47.87 2.91 -8.69
C LYS A 14 47.98 4.38 -9.12
N GLY A 15 46.96 4.88 -9.82
CA GLY A 15 46.80 6.28 -10.17
C GLY A 15 46.00 7.07 -9.11
N SER A 16 46.72 7.78 -8.25
CA SER A 16 46.24 8.83 -7.36
C SER A 16 45.46 9.91 -8.12
N ARG A 17 44.24 10.25 -7.66
CA ARG A 17 43.52 11.46 -8.10
C ARG A 17 43.28 12.42 -6.93
N PRO A 18 43.53 13.72 -7.10
CA PRO A 18 43.38 14.73 -6.06
C PRO A 18 41.92 15.16 -5.86
N ALA A 19 41.68 15.65 -4.65
CA ALA A 19 40.45 16.24 -4.16
C ALA A 19 40.00 17.48 -4.97
N ALA A 20 38.71 17.54 -5.28
CA ALA A 20 37.99 18.78 -5.59
C ALA A 20 36.53 18.60 -5.13
N GLY A 21 36.03 19.60 -4.40
CA GLY A 21 34.85 19.51 -3.54
C GLY A 21 33.51 19.36 -4.25
N GLN A 22 32.56 18.80 -3.51
CA GLN A 22 31.14 18.96 -3.78
C GLN A 22 30.39 19.31 -2.49
N GLN A 23 29.50 20.27 -2.68
CA GLN A 23 28.65 20.95 -1.71
C GLN A 23 27.64 19.98 -1.09
N GLN A 24 27.38 20.16 0.21
CA GLN A 24 26.35 19.49 1.00
C GLN A 24 24.93 19.92 0.59
N PRO A 25 24.02 18.96 0.31
CA PRO A 25 22.59 19.15 0.50
C PRO A 25 22.24 18.73 1.94
N GLY A 26 21.59 19.63 2.68
CA GLY A 26 21.25 19.46 4.09
C GLY A 26 20.41 18.22 4.38
N GLN A 27 20.91 17.39 5.31
CA GLN A 27 20.14 16.34 5.95
C GLN A 27 19.38 16.93 7.15
N GLN A 28 18.05 16.90 7.09
CA GLN A 28 17.18 17.12 8.24
C GLN A 28 17.19 15.87 9.11
N ALA A 29 18.02 15.91 10.16
CA ALA A 29 18.03 14.93 11.22
C ALA A 29 16.80 15.13 12.12
N TYR A 30 15.84 14.20 12.10
CA TYR A 30 14.81 14.09 13.13
C TYR A 30 15.45 13.45 14.37
N GLY A 31 15.76 14.29 15.36
CA GLY A 31 16.28 13.87 16.65
C GLY A 31 15.19 13.26 17.52
N THR A 32 15.35 11.98 17.83
CA THR A 32 14.87 11.36 19.08
C THR A 32 15.74 11.83 20.23
N GLY A 33 15.18 12.62 21.15
CA GLY A 33 15.87 13.14 22.33
C GLY A 33 14.91 13.42 23.48
N TYR A 34 15.13 12.71 24.57
CA TYR A 34 14.43 12.74 25.85
C TYR A 34 14.46 14.12 26.55
N GLY A 35 13.38 14.41 27.28
CA GLY A 35 13.27 15.48 28.29
C GLY A 35 11.78 15.72 28.57
N GLY A 36 11.17 15.31 29.68
CA GLY A 36 11.67 15.39 31.05
C GLY A 36 11.30 16.74 31.64
N VAL A 37 9.99 17.02 31.80
CA VAL A 37 9.52 18.18 32.57
C VAL A 37 8.53 17.68 33.62
N GLN A 38 9.11 17.43 34.80
CA GLN A 38 8.45 17.13 36.06
C GLN A 38 8.05 18.47 36.68
N TYR A 39 6.75 18.76 36.76
CA TYR A 39 6.26 19.92 37.51
C TYR A 39 6.07 19.54 38.99
N PRO A 40 6.74 20.23 39.93
CA PRO A 40 6.52 20.04 41.36
C PRO A 40 5.21 20.70 41.80
N TYR A 41 4.39 19.97 42.53
CA TYR A 41 3.31 20.51 43.36
C TYR A 41 3.92 21.20 44.60
N PRO A 42 3.50 22.43 44.92
CA PRO A 42 3.56 22.94 46.29
C PRO A 42 2.20 22.74 46.97
N GLU A 43 2.19 21.93 48.03
CA GLU A 43 1.20 21.99 49.11
C GLU A 43 1.25 23.36 49.78
N GLY A 44 0.08 23.98 50.01
CA GLY A 44 -0.01 25.27 50.68
C GLY A 44 -1.43 25.66 51.06
N GLN A 45 -1.84 25.20 52.25
CA GLN A 45 -2.70 25.84 53.27
C GLN A 45 -3.75 26.90 52.87
N ALA A 46 -5.00 26.64 53.28
CA ALA A 46 -6.05 27.63 53.49
C ALA A 46 -5.64 28.71 54.52
N PRO A 47 -6.19 29.94 54.44
CA PRO A 47 -7.31 30.25 55.34
C PRO A 47 -8.41 31.18 54.79
N ALA A 48 -9.49 31.21 55.55
CA ALA A 48 -10.74 31.96 55.48
C ALA A 48 -10.67 33.47 55.17
N GLY A 49 -11.76 34.00 54.58
CA GLY A 49 -12.27 35.32 54.97
C GLY A 49 -12.94 36.16 53.88
N GLN A 50 -14.19 36.57 54.17
CA GLN A 50 -14.85 37.85 53.84
C GLN A 50 -15.56 38.05 52.50
N SER A 51 -16.89 37.93 52.62
CA SER A 51 -17.96 38.64 51.91
C SER A 51 -17.86 40.17 51.97
N TYR A 52 -18.18 40.90 50.88
CA TYR A 52 -18.91 42.19 50.89
C TYR A 52 -19.55 42.48 49.51
N PRO A 53 -20.66 43.26 49.43
CA PRO A 53 -21.54 43.36 48.26
C PRO A 53 -21.55 44.75 47.56
N GLY A 54 -22.04 44.77 46.31
CA GLY A 54 -22.81 45.89 45.73
C GLY A 54 -22.08 47.07 45.05
N GLN A 55 -22.40 47.31 43.77
CA GLN A 55 -22.53 48.63 43.07
C GLN A 55 -23.05 48.33 41.65
N GLN A 56 -24.31 48.55 41.27
CA GLN A 56 -25.03 49.80 40.90
C GLN A 56 -24.39 50.68 39.81
N GLY A 57 -24.95 50.59 38.59
CA GLY A 57 -25.45 51.76 37.83
C GLY A 57 -24.61 52.29 36.65
N GLN A 58 -25.17 52.23 35.42
CA GLN A 58 -25.35 53.32 34.43
C GLN A 58 -25.74 52.74 33.05
N GLN A 59 -26.95 53.02 32.53
CA GLN A 59 -27.27 54.03 31.47
C GLN A 59 -26.52 53.76 30.15
N GLY A 60 -27.10 53.58 28.95
CA GLY A 60 -28.41 53.93 28.38
C GLY A 60 -28.20 54.68 27.04
N TYR A 61 -28.80 54.18 25.94
CA TYR A 61 -29.00 54.78 24.58
C TYR A 61 -27.90 54.68 23.50
N PRO A 62 -28.22 54.79 22.17
CA PRO A 62 -29.41 54.35 21.43
C PRO A 62 -29.13 53.61 20.08
N TYR A 63 -30.15 52.85 19.69
CA TYR A 63 -30.67 52.51 18.35
C TYR A 63 -30.04 53.19 17.11
N ASN A 64 -29.63 52.39 16.11
CA ASN A 64 -29.39 52.84 14.73
C ASN A 64 -30.23 51.99 13.75
N PRO A 65 -31.24 52.56 13.07
CA PRO A 65 -32.06 51.88 12.08
C PRO A 65 -31.62 52.18 10.64
N TYR A 66 -31.94 51.26 9.73
CA TYR A 66 -31.84 51.32 8.26
C TYR A 66 -30.54 50.85 7.59
N GLY A 67 -30.69 49.76 6.83
CA GLY A 67 -29.72 49.22 5.89
C GLY A 67 -30.19 47.86 5.35
N GLN A 68 -31.31 47.85 4.61
CA GLN A 68 -31.69 46.71 3.78
C GLN A 68 -30.78 46.66 2.54
N THR A 69 -30.13 45.52 2.31
CA THR A 69 -29.68 45.10 0.97
C THR A 69 -29.89 43.59 0.83
N PRO A 70 -30.71 43.14 -0.14
CA PRO A 70 -30.95 41.73 -0.43
C PRO A 70 -30.00 41.21 -1.53
N TYR A 71 -29.94 39.88 -1.66
CA TYR A 71 -29.35 39.05 -2.72
C TYR A 71 -27.86 38.65 -2.61
N GLY A 72 -27.66 37.32 -2.58
CA GLY A 72 -26.38 36.66 -2.83
C GLY A 72 -26.20 35.34 -2.08
N GLN A 73 -27.05 34.34 -2.31
CA GLN A 73 -26.69 32.96 -1.94
C GLN A 73 -25.65 32.42 -2.94
N THR A 74 -24.44 32.19 -2.45
CA THR A 74 -23.41 31.38 -3.11
C THR A 74 -22.91 30.33 -2.11
N PRO A 75 -23.33 29.06 -2.21
CA PRO A 75 -22.82 28.01 -1.34
C PRO A 75 -21.77 27.19 -2.09
N TYR A 76 -20.53 27.69 -2.22
CA TYR A 76 -19.39 26.84 -2.61
C TYR A 76 -18.10 27.36 -1.96
N GLY A 77 -17.76 26.76 -0.83
CA GLY A 77 -16.55 27.04 -0.09
C GLY A 77 -16.28 25.94 0.93
N GLN A 78 -16.03 24.72 0.47
CA GLN A 78 -15.35 23.73 1.31
C GLN A 78 -13.87 24.12 1.41
N SER A 79 -13.50 24.77 2.51
CA SER A 79 -12.09 24.94 2.91
C SER A 79 -11.46 23.58 3.20
N PRO A 80 -10.32 23.21 2.58
CA PRO A 80 -9.69 21.89 2.77
C PRO A 80 -8.76 21.79 3.99
N TYR A 81 -8.57 22.85 4.77
CA TYR A 81 -7.65 22.86 5.90
C TYR A 81 -8.30 23.55 7.11
N GLY A 82 -9.05 22.79 7.90
CA GLY A 82 -9.61 23.23 9.18
C GLY A 82 -8.66 22.86 10.31
N GLY A 83 -7.96 23.87 10.83
CA GLY A 83 -7.32 23.79 12.14
C GLY A 83 -8.36 23.49 13.23
N TYR A 84 -7.95 22.73 14.24
CA TYR A 84 -8.79 22.40 15.40
C TYR A 84 -9.02 23.64 16.26
N PRO A 85 -10.25 24.11 16.49
CA PRO A 85 -10.59 24.84 17.69
C PRO A 85 -10.95 23.83 18.78
N ALA A 86 -10.21 23.87 19.89
CA ALA A 86 -10.57 23.17 21.12
C ALA A 86 -11.85 23.80 21.67
N GLY A 87 -12.98 23.10 21.55
CA GLY A 87 -14.27 23.56 22.05
C GLY A 87 -15.38 22.53 21.86
N LEU A 88 -15.58 21.69 22.88
CA LEU A 88 -16.87 21.19 23.39
C LEU A 88 -18.06 21.14 22.41
N ASP A 89 -17.99 20.30 21.39
CA ASP A 89 -19.18 19.81 20.68
C ASP A 89 -19.14 18.28 20.68
N ASP A 90 -19.99 17.63 21.49
CA ASP A 90 -20.34 16.19 21.43
C ASP A 90 -21.13 15.86 20.15
N ARG A 91 -20.77 16.48 19.02
CA ARG A 91 -21.31 16.12 17.71
C ARG A 91 -20.66 14.81 17.33
N ALA A 92 -21.32 13.72 17.74
CA ALA A 92 -21.00 12.35 17.42
C ALA A 92 -20.51 12.28 15.97
N ALA A 93 -19.21 12.03 15.79
CA ALA A 93 -18.56 12.04 14.49
C ALA A 93 -19.44 11.30 13.48
N THR A 94 -19.95 12.03 12.48
CA THR A 94 -20.79 11.44 11.43
C THR A 94 -19.98 10.35 10.73
N PRO A 95 -20.48 9.11 10.62
CA PRO A 95 -19.77 8.05 9.93
C PRO A 95 -19.38 8.50 8.52
N ALA A 96 -18.09 8.48 8.19
CA ALA A 96 -17.62 8.87 6.87
C ALA A 96 -18.24 7.95 5.81
N ARG A 97 -18.95 8.55 4.83
CA ARG A 97 -19.52 7.81 3.70
C ARG A 97 -18.40 7.12 2.94
N ARG A 98 -18.56 5.82 2.64
CA ARG A 98 -17.58 5.05 1.88
C ARG A 98 -17.37 5.67 0.49
N PRO A 99 -16.15 6.08 0.13
CA PRO A 99 -15.89 6.66 -1.18
C PRO A 99 -15.92 5.56 -2.26
N GLY A 100 -16.52 5.87 -3.41
CA GLY A 100 -16.67 4.92 -4.53
C GLY A 100 -15.33 4.40 -5.07
N ILE A 101 -14.25 5.17 -4.87
CA ILE A 101 -12.89 4.76 -5.25
C ILE A 101 -12.41 3.49 -4.54
N LEU A 102 -12.92 3.21 -3.33
CA LEU A 102 -12.62 1.95 -2.62
C LEU A 102 -13.30 0.76 -3.28
N VAL A 103 -14.49 0.95 -3.86
CA VAL A 103 -15.20 -0.11 -4.57
C VAL A 103 -14.43 -0.45 -5.85
N LEU A 104 -13.98 0.58 -6.58
CA LEU A 104 -13.12 0.39 -7.74
C LEU A 104 -11.82 -0.33 -7.37
N ALA A 105 -11.16 0.09 -6.28
CA ALA A 105 -9.97 -0.58 -5.77
C ALA A 105 -10.23 -2.08 -5.51
N LEU A 106 -11.29 -2.42 -4.80
CA LEU A 106 -11.66 -3.81 -4.52
C LEU A 106 -11.89 -4.61 -5.81
N VAL A 107 -12.64 -4.05 -6.78
CA VAL A 107 -12.91 -4.71 -8.06
C VAL A 107 -11.62 -4.98 -8.82
N LEU A 108 -10.70 -4.00 -8.89
CA LEU A 108 -9.42 -4.18 -9.55
C LEU A 108 -8.57 -5.28 -8.90
N GLN A 109 -8.54 -5.35 -7.56
CA GLN A 109 -7.83 -6.43 -6.85
C GLN A 109 -8.43 -7.81 -7.15
N ILE A 110 -9.76 -7.93 -7.19
CA ILE A 110 -10.42 -9.19 -7.52
C ILE A 110 -10.13 -9.59 -8.97
N LEU A 111 -10.23 -8.64 -9.91
CA LEU A 111 -9.93 -8.88 -11.33
C LEU A 111 -8.46 -9.27 -11.55
N ALA A 112 -7.53 -8.71 -10.77
CA ALA A 112 -6.13 -9.10 -10.84
C ALA A 112 -5.87 -10.55 -10.39
N ALA A 113 -6.60 -11.03 -9.37
CA ALA A 113 -6.45 -12.40 -8.87
C ALA A 113 -7.22 -13.44 -9.70
N LEU A 114 -8.24 -13.01 -10.45
CA LEU A 114 -9.17 -13.89 -11.14
C LEU A 114 -8.50 -14.85 -12.14
N PRO A 115 -7.56 -14.43 -13.01
CA PRO A 115 -6.89 -15.34 -13.95
C PRO A 115 -6.17 -16.50 -13.24
N PHE A 116 -5.53 -16.23 -12.10
CA PHE A 116 -4.79 -17.23 -11.33
C PHE A 116 -5.73 -18.18 -10.60
N LEU A 117 -6.83 -17.65 -10.07
CA LEU A 117 -7.87 -18.47 -9.46
C LEU A 117 -8.50 -19.41 -10.49
N VAL A 118 -8.86 -18.89 -11.66
CA VAL A 118 -9.47 -19.68 -12.75
C VAL A 118 -8.46 -20.70 -13.27
N PHE A 119 -7.23 -20.28 -13.58
CA PHE A 119 -6.18 -21.19 -14.05
C PHE A 119 -5.94 -22.33 -13.05
N GLY A 120 -5.72 -22.00 -11.77
CA GLY A 120 -5.48 -23.00 -10.74
C GLY A 120 -6.69 -23.93 -10.55
N ALA A 121 -7.91 -23.40 -10.59
CA ALA A 121 -9.12 -24.20 -10.49
C ALA A 121 -9.29 -25.16 -11.68
N VAL A 122 -9.01 -24.70 -12.90
CA VAL A 122 -9.04 -25.54 -14.10
C VAL A 122 -8.00 -26.66 -14.01
N VAL A 123 -6.76 -26.34 -13.62
CA VAL A 123 -5.68 -27.32 -13.45
C VAL A 123 -6.04 -28.41 -12.43
N LEU A 124 -6.74 -28.04 -11.36
CA LEU A 124 -7.19 -29.01 -10.35
C LEU A 124 -8.43 -29.81 -10.77
N ALA A 125 -9.31 -29.22 -11.57
CA ALA A 125 -10.57 -29.85 -11.98
C ALA A 125 -10.39 -30.81 -13.17
N VAL A 126 -9.41 -30.57 -14.04
CA VAL A 126 -9.16 -31.37 -15.23
C VAL A 126 -8.24 -32.56 -14.90
N PRO A 127 -8.59 -33.79 -15.32
CA PRO A 127 -7.69 -34.93 -15.18
C PRO A 127 -6.51 -34.76 -16.14
N LEU A 128 -5.34 -34.41 -15.59
CA LEU A 128 -4.09 -34.36 -16.35
C LEU A 128 -3.50 -35.78 -16.48
N ASP A 129 -3.16 -36.17 -17.71
CA ASP A 129 -2.50 -37.43 -18.07
C ASP A 129 -1.28 -37.17 -18.96
N SER A 130 -0.57 -38.24 -19.35
CA SER A 130 0.62 -38.12 -20.21
C SER A 130 0.31 -37.55 -21.60
N ALA A 131 -0.93 -37.65 -22.09
CA ALA A 131 -1.34 -37.07 -23.37
C ALA A 131 -1.51 -35.55 -23.33
N THR A 132 -1.67 -34.96 -22.13
CA THR A 132 -1.72 -33.50 -21.95
C THR A 132 -0.36 -32.81 -21.99
N ILE A 133 0.73 -33.56 -21.87
CA ILE A 133 2.09 -33.01 -21.89
C ILE A 133 2.59 -32.99 -23.35
N PRO A 134 3.09 -31.85 -23.85
CA PRO A 134 3.68 -31.78 -25.18
C PRO A 134 4.83 -32.80 -25.34
N PRO A 135 4.90 -33.54 -26.45
CA PRO A 135 5.94 -34.55 -26.66
C PRO A 135 7.35 -33.95 -26.59
N GLU A 136 7.51 -32.67 -26.94
CA GLU A 136 8.78 -31.95 -26.84
C GLU A 136 9.31 -31.84 -25.40
N VAL A 137 8.41 -31.82 -24.42
CA VAL A 137 8.77 -31.82 -22.99
C VAL A 137 9.15 -33.23 -22.56
N LEU A 138 8.41 -34.25 -22.99
CA LEU A 138 8.65 -35.64 -22.63
C LEU A 138 10.00 -36.16 -23.17
N ASP A 139 10.36 -35.73 -24.38
CA ASP A 139 11.59 -36.14 -25.05
C ASP A 139 12.80 -35.28 -24.65
N ASN A 140 12.66 -34.40 -23.66
CA ASN A 140 13.75 -33.52 -23.25
C ASN A 140 14.84 -34.30 -22.49
N PRO A 141 16.08 -34.37 -23.03
CA PRO A 141 17.17 -35.14 -22.41
C PRO A 141 17.57 -34.61 -21.03
N ASP A 142 17.35 -33.33 -20.75
CA ASP A 142 17.66 -32.72 -19.45
C ASP A 142 16.72 -33.23 -18.35
N LEU A 143 15.45 -33.44 -18.67
CA LEU A 143 14.47 -34.00 -17.73
C LEU A 143 14.75 -35.48 -17.45
N ALA A 144 15.12 -36.23 -18.48
CA ALA A 144 15.54 -37.62 -18.34
C ALA A 144 16.83 -37.74 -17.49
N ALA A 145 17.82 -36.86 -17.72
CA ALA A 145 19.06 -36.81 -16.95
C ALA A 145 18.82 -36.38 -15.49
N ALA A 146 17.84 -35.53 -15.24
CA ALA A 146 17.40 -35.13 -13.90
C ALA A 146 16.52 -36.19 -13.20
N GLY A 147 16.17 -37.30 -13.88
CA GLY A 147 15.29 -38.33 -13.35
C GLY A 147 13.84 -37.87 -13.12
N VAL A 148 13.41 -36.80 -13.80
CA VAL A 148 12.06 -36.25 -13.69
C VAL A 148 11.10 -37.13 -14.48
N THR A 149 10.22 -37.85 -13.79
CA THR A 149 9.20 -38.68 -14.45
C THR A 149 7.97 -37.86 -14.84
N VAL A 150 7.16 -38.40 -15.75
CA VAL A 150 5.89 -37.78 -16.18
C VAL A 150 4.95 -37.57 -15.00
N GLU A 151 4.87 -38.55 -14.10
CA GLU A 151 4.05 -38.47 -12.88
C GLU A 151 4.52 -37.33 -11.97
N THR A 152 5.84 -37.12 -11.91
CA THR A 152 6.44 -36.02 -11.14
C THR A 152 6.03 -34.68 -11.73
N LEU A 153 6.11 -34.52 -13.06
CA LEU A 153 5.71 -33.30 -13.75
C LEU A 153 4.22 -33.00 -13.57
N LEU A 154 3.35 -34.00 -13.73
CA LEU A 154 1.91 -33.86 -13.49
C LEU A 154 1.59 -33.49 -12.03
N SER A 155 2.30 -34.11 -11.08
CA SER A 155 2.18 -33.78 -9.66
C SER A 155 2.58 -32.33 -9.38
N LEU A 156 3.69 -31.87 -9.95
CA LEU A 156 4.14 -30.48 -9.84
C LEU A 156 3.10 -29.50 -10.38
N VAL A 157 2.56 -29.74 -11.59
CA VAL A 157 1.52 -28.89 -12.18
C VAL A 157 0.29 -28.80 -11.27
N ARG A 158 -0.17 -29.92 -10.69
CA ARG A 158 -1.29 -29.93 -9.74
C ARG A 158 -0.97 -29.16 -8.45
N VAL A 159 0.22 -29.35 -7.89
CA VAL A 159 0.66 -28.63 -6.69
C VAL A 159 0.68 -27.12 -6.96
N PHE A 160 1.26 -26.69 -8.08
CA PHE A 160 1.24 -25.28 -8.48
C PHE A 160 -0.19 -24.75 -8.71
N GLY A 161 -1.06 -25.53 -9.34
CA GLY A 161 -2.49 -25.20 -9.47
C GLY A 161 -3.16 -24.95 -8.11
N GLY A 162 -2.90 -25.82 -7.14
CA GLY A 162 -3.36 -25.65 -5.75
C GLY A 162 -2.81 -24.40 -5.07
N ILE A 163 -1.51 -24.13 -5.24
CA ILE A 163 -0.88 -22.91 -4.71
C ILE A 163 -1.52 -21.67 -5.33
N PHE A 164 -1.76 -21.64 -6.65
CA PHE A 164 -2.41 -20.51 -7.30
C PHE A 164 -3.82 -20.26 -6.77
N VAL A 165 -4.63 -21.31 -6.58
CA VAL A 165 -5.96 -21.18 -5.95
C VAL A 165 -5.83 -20.61 -4.53
N GLY A 166 -4.98 -21.22 -3.70
CA GLY A 166 -4.80 -20.81 -2.32
C GLY A 166 -4.35 -19.36 -2.18
N LEU A 167 -3.30 -18.96 -2.90
CA LEU A 167 -2.79 -17.58 -2.88
C LEU A 167 -3.81 -16.57 -3.42
N SER A 168 -4.54 -16.92 -4.48
CA SER A 168 -5.57 -16.04 -5.05
C SER A 168 -6.72 -15.81 -4.07
N LEU A 169 -7.18 -16.87 -3.38
CA LEU A 169 -8.22 -16.74 -2.36
C LEU A 169 -7.75 -15.91 -1.17
N VAL A 170 -6.53 -16.16 -0.67
CA VAL A 170 -5.93 -15.38 0.42
C VAL A 170 -5.83 -13.90 0.03
N TYR A 171 -5.39 -13.61 -1.20
CA TYR A 171 -5.31 -12.25 -1.72
C TYR A 171 -6.68 -11.57 -1.78
N ILE A 172 -7.70 -12.26 -2.31
CA ILE A 172 -9.08 -11.75 -2.38
C ILE A 172 -9.63 -11.49 -0.97
N VAL A 173 -9.40 -12.40 -0.03
CA VAL A 173 -9.82 -12.22 1.38
C VAL A 173 -9.16 -10.97 1.96
N PHE A 174 -7.86 -10.78 1.79
CA PHE A 174 -7.19 -9.58 2.29
C PHE A 174 -7.65 -8.30 1.59
N ALA A 175 -7.97 -8.35 0.29
CA ALA A 175 -8.56 -7.21 -0.42
C ALA A 175 -9.93 -6.82 0.16
N VAL A 176 -10.78 -7.81 0.46
CA VAL A 176 -12.07 -7.59 1.13
C VAL A 176 -11.87 -7.06 2.55
N VAL A 177 -10.93 -7.62 3.32
CA VAL A 177 -10.60 -7.15 4.68
C VAL A 177 -10.05 -5.71 4.64
N ALA A 178 -9.23 -5.35 3.65
CA ALA A 178 -8.78 -3.97 3.45
C ALA A 178 -9.98 -3.06 3.15
N PHE A 179 -10.93 -3.50 2.33
CA PHE A 179 -12.16 -2.77 2.03
C PHE A 179 -13.07 -2.55 3.26
N THR A 180 -12.98 -3.41 4.29
CA THR A 180 -13.72 -3.19 5.56
C THR A 180 -13.11 -2.10 6.46
N GLY A 181 -11.98 -1.50 6.10
CA GLY A 181 -11.37 -0.42 6.88
C GLY A 181 -10.10 -0.81 7.62
N ARG A 182 -9.65 -2.05 7.62
CA ARG A 182 -8.52 -2.45 8.48
C ARG A 182 -7.20 -1.94 7.89
N ASN A 183 -6.54 -1.01 8.58
CA ASN A 183 -5.29 -0.38 8.08
C ASN A 183 -4.16 -1.40 7.87
N TRP A 184 -4.04 -2.40 8.75
CA TRP A 184 -3.05 -3.47 8.61
C TRP A 184 -3.28 -4.32 7.34
N ALA A 185 -4.53 -4.49 6.92
CA ALA A 185 -4.85 -5.27 5.73
C ALA A 185 -4.40 -4.57 4.44
N ARG A 186 -4.41 -3.23 4.41
CA ARG A 186 -3.85 -2.47 3.26
C ARG A 186 -2.36 -2.73 3.09
N VAL A 187 -1.62 -2.78 4.21
CA VAL A 187 -0.19 -3.08 4.21
C VAL A 187 0.04 -4.49 3.67
N LEU A 188 -0.71 -5.49 4.15
CA LEU A 188 -0.58 -6.86 3.65
C LEU A 188 -0.90 -7.00 2.16
N VAL A 189 -2.00 -6.41 1.70
CA VAL A 189 -2.36 -6.41 0.27
C VAL A 189 -1.27 -5.76 -0.57
N THR A 190 -0.65 -4.69 -0.06
CA THR A 190 0.47 -4.01 -0.74
C THR A 190 1.69 -4.92 -0.84
N VAL A 191 2.09 -5.55 0.27
CA VAL A 191 3.24 -6.47 0.30
C VAL A 191 3.01 -7.66 -0.64
N MET A 192 1.83 -8.27 -0.61
CA MET A 192 1.47 -9.36 -1.53
C MET A 192 1.50 -8.88 -2.99
N THR A 193 0.95 -7.70 -3.28
CA THR A 193 0.94 -7.13 -4.64
C THR A 193 2.37 -6.89 -5.13
N VAL A 194 3.26 -6.33 -4.30
CA VAL A 194 4.65 -6.10 -4.66
C VAL A 194 5.38 -7.42 -4.93
N GLY A 195 5.28 -8.39 -4.01
CA GLY A 195 5.93 -9.70 -4.18
C GLY A 195 5.45 -10.42 -5.43
N PHE A 196 4.13 -10.40 -5.67
CA PHE A 196 3.53 -10.99 -6.86
C PHE A 196 3.93 -10.27 -8.16
N SER A 197 3.98 -8.94 -8.14
CA SER A 197 4.41 -8.13 -9.29
C SER A 197 5.86 -8.42 -9.65
N LEU A 198 6.75 -8.50 -8.65
CA LEU A 198 8.15 -8.85 -8.85
C LEU A 198 8.30 -10.27 -9.41
N PHE A 199 7.53 -11.23 -8.88
CA PHE A 199 7.52 -12.60 -9.38
C PHE A 199 7.08 -12.67 -10.85
N LEU A 200 5.97 -12.01 -11.21
CA LEU A 200 5.50 -12.00 -12.60
C LEU A 200 6.43 -11.24 -13.54
N LEU A 201 7.02 -10.13 -13.11
CA LEU A 201 8.02 -9.43 -13.89
C LEU A 201 9.23 -10.33 -14.14
N PHE A 202 9.75 -10.98 -13.10
CA PHE A 202 10.84 -11.94 -13.24
C PHE A 202 10.48 -13.06 -14.22
N ALA A 203 9.31 -13.68 -14.08
CA ALA A 203 8.84 -14.71 -14.99
C ALA A 203 8.75 -14.21 -16.45
N ALA A 204 8.26 -12.97 -16.66
CA ALA A 204 8.20 -12.36 -17.98
C ALA A 204 9.59 -12.19 -18.60
N PHE A 205 10.60 -11.79 -17.81
CA PHE A 205 11.97 -11.58 -18.28
C PHE A 205 12.74 -12.89 -18.54
N THR A 206 12.43 -13.97 -17.84
CA THR A 206 13.13 -15.26 -17.99
C THR A 206 12.50 -16.20 -19.02
N GLY A 207 11.65 -15.69 -19.90
CA GLY A 207 11.04 -16.48 -20.98
C GLY A 207 9.60 -16.94 -20.73
N GLY A 208 8.93 -16.43 -19.70
CA GLY A 208 7.49 -16.67 -19.48
C GLY A 208 6.59 -16.00 -20.53
N ALA A 209 7.13 -15.09 -21.34
CA ALA A 209 6.45 -14.51 -22.50
C ALA A 209 7.28 -14.78 -23.77
N ALA A 210 6.67 -15.46 -24.74
CA ALA A 210 7.30 -15.76 -26.02
C ALA A 210 7.30 -14.55 -26.98
N ASP A 211 6.34 -13.65 -26.80
CA ASP A 211 6.09 -12.49 -27.65
C ASP A 211 5.49 -11.31 -26.86
N PRO A 212 5.51 -10.08 -27.40
CA PRO A 212 4.99 -8.90 -26.69
C PRO A 212 3.50 -8.97 -26.29
N ALA A 213 2.67 -9.69 -27.06
CA ALA A 213 1.25 -9.83 -26.72
C ALA A 213 1.06 -10.78 -25.53
N SER A 214 1.79 -11.90 -25.49
CA SER A 214 1.82 -12.79 -24.31
C SER A 214 2.35 -12.06 -23.06
N ALA A 215 3.35 -11.20 -23.20
CA ALA A 215 3.85 -10.36 -22.11
C ALA A 215 2.78 -9.38 -21.61
N ALA A 216 2.03 -8.74 -22.51
CA ALA A 216 0.94 -7.84 -22.14
C ALA A 216 -0.17 -8.56 -21.36
N ILE A 217 -0.54 -9.77 -21.79
CA ILE A 217 -1.54 -10.61 -21.09
C ILE A 217 -1.03 -10.98 -19.69
N LEU A 218 0.23 -11.39 -19.58
CA LEU A 218 0.86 -11.78 -18.31
C LEU A 218 0.98 -10.59 -17.34
N LEU A 219 1.27 -9.39 -17.86
CA LEU A 219 1.46 -8.18 -17.04
C LEU A 219 0.17 -7.41 -16.75
N LEU A 220 -0.94 -7.69 -17.47
CA LEU A 220 -2.22 -7.03 -17.21
C LEU A 220 -2.69 -7.20 -15.74
N PRO A 221 -2.65 -8.39 -15.11
CA PRO A 221 -2.95 -8.54 -13.69
C PRO A 221 -2.08 -7.68 -12.77
N VAL A 222 -0.80 -7.48 -13.11
CA VAL A 222 0.11 -6.62 -12.35
C VAL A 222 -0.38 -5.18 -12.39
N VAL A 223 -0.73 -4.68 -13.58
CA VAL A 223 -1.26 -3.32 -13.74
C VAL A 223 -2.54 -3.12 -12.93
N LEU A 224 -3.48 -4.07 -13.02
CA LEU A 224 -4.74 -4.02 -12.26
C LEU A 224 -4.47 -4.03 -10.74
N ALA A 225 -3.57 -4.90 -10.27
CA ALA A 225 -3.24 -5.01 -8.85
C ALA A 225 -2.58 -3.73 -8.31
N VAL A 226 -1.63 -3.15 -9.07
CA VAL A 226 -0.95 -1.91 -8.70
C VAL A 226 -1.93 -0.74 -8.67
N LEU A 227 -2.82 -0.62 -9.67
CA LEU A 227 -3.86 0.41 -9.67
C LEU A 227 -4.79 0.24 -8.46
N GLY A 228 -5.25 -0.98 -8.17
CA GLY A 228 -6.06 -1.29 -7.01
C GLY A 228 -5.39 -0.85 -5.70
N VAL A 229 -4.10 -1.14 -5.53
CA VAL A 229 -3.31 -0.66 -4.38
C VAL A 229 -3.24 0.86 -4.36
N VAL A 230 -2.86 1.53 -5.44
CA VAL A 230 -2.73 3.01 -5.48
C VAL A 230 -4.05 3.68 -5.06
N LEU A 231 -5.19 3.17 -5.54
CA LEU A 231 -6.51 3.67 -5.17
C LEU A 231 -6.81 3.54 -3.66
N LEU A 232 -6.29 2.50 -2.99
CA LEU A 232 -6.41 2.37 -1.53
C LEU A 232 -5.65 3.47 -0.77
N PHE A 233 -4.61 4.05 -1.36
CA PHE A 233 -3.76 5.09 -0.74
C PHE A 233 -4.09 6.52 -1.15
N LEU A 234 -5.08 6.72 -2.03
CA LEU A 234 -5.53 8.07 -2.39
C LEU A 234 -6.08 8.84 -1.18
N PRO A 235 -6.02 10.19 -1.20
CA PRO A 235 -6.47 11.02 -0.08
C PRO A 235 -7.91 10.74 0.38
N ALA A 236 -8.82 10.52 -0.58
CA ALA A 236 -10.21 10.18 -0.30
C ALA A 236 -10.36 8.86 0.47
N SER A 237 -9.56 7.85 0.10
CA SER A 237 -9.50 6.56 0.79
C SER A 237 -8.95 6.75 2.20
N ASN A 238 -7.84 7.46 2.36
CA ASN A 238 -7.20 7.69 3.66
C ASN A 238 -8.13 8.40 4.65
N ALA A 239 -8.88 9.42 4.20
CA ALA A 239 -9.87 10.12 5.02
C ALA A 239 -10.95 9.18 5.58
N TRP A 240 -11.35 8.18 4.81
CA TRP A 240 -12.30 7.16 5.27
C TRP A 240 -11.66 6.20 6.29
N PHE A 241 -10.41 5.79 6.07
CA PHE A 241 -9.69 4.90 6.97
C PHE A 241 -9.37 5.53 8.33
N SER A 242 -9.15 6.85 8.38
CA SER A 242 -8.85 7.62 9.59
C SER A 242 -10.09 8.08 10.37
N ALA A 243 -11.29 7.94 9.79
CA ALA A 243 -12.53 8.31 10.48
C ALA A 243 -12.75 7.45 11.74
N PRO A 244 -13.16 8.04 12.87
CA PRO A 244 -13.51 7.30 14.09
C PRO A 244 -14.57 6.24 13.80
N ARG A 245 -14.31 5.00 14.22
CA ARG A 245 -15.27 3.89 14.07
C ARG A 245 -16.05 3.73 15.36
N ARG A 246 -17.36 3.59 15.22
CA ARG A 246 -18.25 3.17 16.30
C ARG A 246 -18.14 1.66 16.50
#